data_AF-A0A355S9T7-F1
#
_entry.id   AF-A0A355S9T7-F1
#
_cell.length_a   1.000
_cell.length_b   1.000
_cell.length_c   1.000
_cell.angle_alpha   90.00
_cell.angle_beta   90.00
_cell.angle_gamma   90.00
#
_symmetry.space_group_name_H-M   'P 1'
#
loop_
_entity.id
_entity.type
_entity.pdbx_description
1 polymer ?
#
loop_
_entity_poly.entity_id
_entity_poly.type
_entity_poly.pdbx_seq_one_letter_code
_entity_poly.pdbx_strand_id
1 'polypeptide(L)'
;KNGVNFVIKGLPTDGGLEKAENPRDLANQTSGDGKAWVGGFAASVNPDGSRVRIVGHGFNHSVGQAITSFGDMFQNDQSDTGSCRITWLMEGGFLGFCSPNGRRPWQIDQRPDQPESDAEWRQWDPGTLPAGDTYDSGSPRGMCFYENGSLPERYAGLLASCDAERGEVFGYFPVTKNSNFKLERFSLLKSRTPEGFHPIDILVGADGALYLATTNTLKNPLSGEKRLARAGTIYRVAPKGFRSTPKPLPAGSIKRAVTLLSSPAQNVRLSGLEILRAAGENALPAVRGMLGHYDGYLQARAVWALPYLGAEGKRLARGLLESSDASTRLLAFRSLRSAGEDFLGGGAMLLPGGLLSKFYADEPSPAVRREVVLSLRDANPQQKATSVSYFLRRCSASDPTYLEACGLASEGAEDLIWSRLKTLAGVSVALEWPEAFAKITWRLRPTTAILDLRKRALSESLSDDARITAVETLAFSRDVEVVRTLIEIAKIKGPVGKEARRWLFHLSGTRWSDLNLIPLLKAHGIVEQEN
;
A
#
# COMPACT_ATOMS: atom_id res chain seq x y z
N LYS A 1 19.41 -14.44 16.79
CA LYS A 1 18.59 -15.49 17.43
C LYS A 1 17.08 -15.24 17.35
N ASN A 2 16.60 -14.02 17.07
CA ASN A 2 15.15 -13.72 16.90
C ASN A 2 14.85 -13.04 15.53
N GLY A 3 15.59 -13.39 14.48
CA GLY A 3 15.39 -12.82 13.15
C GLY A 3 14.25 -13.52 12.40
N VAL A 4 13.44 -12.76 11.67
CA VAL A 4 12.50 -13.31 10.69
C VAL A 4 13.23 -13.45 9.37
N ASN A 5 13.26 -14.65 8.81
CA ASN A 5 13.79 -14.88 7.47
C ASN A 5 12.72 -14.49 6.45
N PHE A 6 12.99 -13.51 5.60
CA PHE A 6 12.08 -13.11 4.53
C PHE A 6 12.45 -13.81 3.23
N VAL A 7 11.48 -14.51 2.63
CA VAL A 7 11.57 -15.09 1.31
C VAL A 7 10.78 -14.20 0.35
N ILE A 8 11.47 -13.59 -0.60
CA ILE A 8 10.90 -12.67 -1.60
C ILE A 8 10.85 -13.39 -2.95
N LYS A 9 9.66 -13.56 -3.50
CA LYS A 9 9.43 -14.31 -4.75
C LYS A 9 9.58 -13.39 -5.96
N GLY A 10 10.41 -13.76 -6.93
CA GLY A 10 10.58 -13.03 -8.19
C GLY A 10 10.17 -13.88 -9.39
N LEU A 11 10.07 -13.23 -10.56
CA LEU A 11 9.93 -13.95 -11.83
C LEU A 11 11.14 -14.87 -12.03
N PRO A 12 10.92 -16.12 -12.49
CA PRO A 12 12.04 -16.97 -12.91
C PRO A 12 12.82 -16.28 -14.02
N THR A 13 14.14 -16.15 -13.87
CA THR A 13 15.01 -15.68 -14.95
C THR A 13 15.49 -16.87 -15.79
N ASP A 14 15.30 -16.79 -17.10
CA ASP A 14 15.85 -17.78 -18.03
C ASP A 14 17.32 -17.45 -18.31
N GLY A 15 18.19 -17.78 -17.35
CA GLY A 15 19.64 -17.85 -17.54
C GLY A 15 20.47 -16.68 -17.01
N GLY A 16 21.51 -17.03 -16.25
CA GLY A 16 22.71 -16.19 -16.08
C GLY A 16 22.83 -15.43 -14.76
N LEU A 17 23.17 -16.14 -13.68
CA LEU A 17 24.26 -15.81 -12.75
C LEU A 17 24.33 -16.91 -11.68
N GLU A 18 25.50 -17.54 -11.51
CA GLU A 18 25.79 -18.40 -10.38
C GLU A 18 25.72 -17.58 -9.07
N LYS A 19 24.55 -17.59 -8.38
CA LYS A 19 24.40 -17.77 -6.91
C LYS A 19 23.01 -17.38 -6.37
N ALA A 20 22.65 -18.11 -5.32
CA ALA A 20 21.53 -18.00 -4.38
C ALA A 20 20.13 -18.31 -4.94
N GLU A 21 19.82 -19.62 -4.97
CA GLU A 21 18.49 -20.26 -5.12
C GLU A 21 17.65 -19.82 -6.33
N ASN A 22 17.34 -20.76 -7.21
CA ASN A 22 16.46 -20.51 -8.36
C ASN A 22 15.11 -19.96 -7.84
N PRO A 23 14.56 -18.85 -8.36
CA PRO A 23 13.26 -18.32 -7.94
C PRO A 23 12.13 -19.37 -7.98
N ARG A 24 12.28 -20.42 -8.80
CA ARG A 24 11.38 -21.59 -8.83
C ARG A 24 11.37 -22.37 -7.50
N ASP A 25 12.51 -22.49 -6.81
CA ASP A 25 12.69 -23.23 -5.56
C ASP A 25 12.15 -22.47 -4.33
N LEU A 26 12.10 -21.12 -4.41
CA LEU A 26 11.56 -20.24 -3.38
C LEU A 26 10.03 -20.08 -3.47
N ALA A 27 9.42 -20.42 -4.60
CA ALA A 27 8.06 -20.01 -4.87
C ALA A 27 6.98 -20.75 -4.03
N ASN A 28 7.31 -21.92 -3.47
CA ASN A 28 6.47 -22.63 -2.50
C ASN A 28 6.80 -22.28 -1.04
N GLN A 29 7.85 -21.52 -0.80
CA GLN A 29 8.26 -21.15 0.55
C GLN A 29 7.46 -19.95 1.05
N THR A 30 7.16 -19.94 2.34
CA THR A 30 6.60 -18.81 3.07
C THR A 30 7.72 -18.11 3.82
N SER A 31 7.63 -16.79 3.94
CA SER A 31 8.50 -16.05 4.85
C SER A 31 8.27 -16.50 6.30
N GLY A 32 9.23 -16.23 7.18
CA GLY A 32 9.15 -16.58 8.61
C GLY A 32 8.04 -15.86 9.37
N ASP A 33 7.42 -14.83 8.77
CA ASP A 33 6.21 -14.17 9.25
C ASP A 33 4.92 -14.83 8.72
N GLY A 34 5.03 -15.95 8.02
CA GLY A 34 3.91 -16.70 7.44
C GLY A 34 3.36 -16.10 6.13
N LYS A 35 3.97 -15.02 5.60
CA LYS A 35 3.45 -14.31 4.43
C LYS A 35 4.18 -14.66 3.14
N ALA A 36 3.48 -14.46 2.02
CA ALA A 36 4.05 -14.54 0.69
C ALA A 36 4.35 -13.12 0.18
N TRP A 37 5.63 -12.80 0.07
CA TRP A 37 6.09 -11.52 -0.46
C TRP A 37 6.60 -11.68 -1.89
N VAL A 38 6.39 -10.64 -2.71
CA VAL A 38 6.75 -10.61 -4.13
C VAL A 38 7.81 -9.53 -4.36
N GLY A 39 8.70 -9.76 -5.32
CA GLY A 39 9.80 -8.90 -5.70
C GLY A 39 9.36 -7.47 -6.03
N GLY A 40 10.31 -6.54 -5.89
CA GLY A 40 10.02 -5.13 -5.74
C GLY A 40 9.30 -4.91 -4.41
N PHE A 41 10.01 -4.50 -3.37
CA PHE A 41 9.42 -4.25 -2.05
C PHE A 41 10.04 -3.05 -1.32
N ALA A 42 9.32 -2.59 -0.29
CA ALA A 42 9.74 -1.56 0.63
C ALA A 42 9.64 -2.16 2.04
N ALA A 43 10.61 -1.85 2.90
CA ALA A 43 10.67 -2.38 4.25
C ALA A 43 10.94 -1.26 5.27
N SER A 44 10.42 -1.46 6.47
CA SER A 44 10.80 -0.69 7.65
C SER A 44 11.73 -1.52 8.53
N VAL A 45 12.69 -0.87 9.18
CA VAL A 45 13.66 -1.51 10.08
C VAL A 45 14.05 -0.53 11.18
N ASN A 46 14.35 -1.02 12.38
CA ASN A 46 14.94 -0.19 13.43
C ASN A 46 16.38 0.20 13.06
N PRO A 47 16.95 1.28 13.63
CA PRO A 47 18.34 1.67 13.40
C PRO A 47 19.37 0.58 13.73
N ASP A 48 19.06 -0.34 14.65
CA ASP A 48 19.90 -1.48 15.03
C ASP A 48 19.74 -2.70 14.11
N GLY A 49 18.97 -2.58 13.02
CA GLY A 49 18.70 -3.66 12.07
C GLY A 49 17.61 -4.64 12.52
N SER A 50 17.03 -4.49 13.72
CA SER A 50 15.97 -5.36 14.21
C SER A 50 14.57 -4.96 13.71
N ARG A 51 13.59 -5.85 13.90
CA ARG A 51 12.18 -5.66 13.50
C ARG A 51 12.00 -5.22 12.04
N VAL A 52 12.71 -5.87 11.12
CA VAL A 52 12.43 -5.74 9.68
C VAL A 52 10.97 -6.14 9.42
N ARG A 53 10.23 -5.30 8.69
CA ARG A 53 8.87 -5.59 8.23
C ARG A 53 8.68 -5.07 6.82
N ILE A 54 8.15 -5.89 5.93
CA ILE A 54 7.73 -5.47 4.60
C ILE A 54 6.50 -4.56 4.73
N VAL A 55 6.59 -3.35 4.18
CA VAL A 55 5.51 -2.35 4.22
C VAL A 55 4.77 -2.24 2.89
N GLY A 56 5.30 -2.83 1.82
CA GLY A 56 4.65 -2.93 0.52
C GLY A 56 5.48 -3.78 -0.45
N HIS A 57 4.85 -4.39 -1.44
CA HIS A 57 5.51 -5.33 -2.35
C HIS A 57 4.82 -5.44 -3.72
N GLY A 58 5.49 -6.07 -4.68
CA GLY A 58 5.00 -6.17 -6.06
C GLY A 58 5.23 -4.90 -6.88
N PHE A 59 6.28 -4.15 -6.57
CA PHE A 59 6.76 -3.03 -7.39
C PHE A 59 7.45 -3.55 -8.66
N ASN A 60 7.55 -2.72 -9.70
CA ASN A 60 8.45 -2.98 -10.82
C ASN A 60 9.84 -2.40 -10.50
N HIS A 61 9.95 -1.07 -10.59
CA HIS A 61 11.18 -0.30 -10.45
C HIS A 61 10.89 0.98 -9.64
N SER A 62 10.40 0.79 -8.41
CA SER A 62 10.19 1.90 -7.48
C SER A 62 11.53 2.43 -6.95
N VAL A 63 11.79 3.72 -7.15
CA VAL A 63 13.04 4.38 -6.74
C VAL A 63 12.81 5.31 -5.57
N GLY A 64 11.80 6.17 -5.66
CA GLY A 64 11.53 7.20 -4.67
C GLY A 64 10.47 6.76 -3.68
N GLN A 65 10.75 6.95 -2.38
CA GLN A 65 9.73 6.91 -1.33
C GLN A 65 9.82 8.15 -0.44
N ALA A 66 8.68 8.72 -0.06
CA ALA A 66 8.60 9.86 0.85
C ALA A 66 7.63 9.58 1.98
N ILE A 67 8.05 9.87 3.23
CA ILE A 67 7.21 9.71 4.43
C ILE A 67 6.89 11.08 5.03
N THR A 68 5.61 11.34 5.29
CA THR A 68 5.15 12.58 5.95
C THR A 68 5.27 12.49 7.47
N SER A 69 5.21 13.63 8.16
CA SER A 69 5.13 13.73 9.62
C SER A 69 3.83 13.12 10.17
N PHE A 70 2.82 12.93 9.34
CA PHE A 70 1.60 12.19 9.69
C PHE A 70 1.76 10.67 9.53
N GLY A 71 2.89 10.20 9.00
CA GLY A 71 3.21 8.78 8.80
C GLY A 71 2.67 8.19 7.50
N ASP A 72 2.25 9.02 6.54
CA ASP A 72 1.83 8.55 5.23
C ASP A 72 3.04 8.38 4.31
N MET A 73 3.08 7.26 3.59
CA MET A 73 4.16 6.93 2.68
C MET A 73 3.68 7.03 1.24
N PHE A 74 4.43 7.70 0.39
CA PHE A 74 4.20 7.75 -1.05
C PHE A 74 5.37 7.09 -1.77
N GLN A 75 5.08 6.48 -2.91
CA GLN A 75 6.08 5.86 -3.77
C GLN A 75 5.77 6.16 -5.24
N ASN A 76 6.83 6.20 -6.06
CA ASN A 76 6.72 6.17 -7.50
C ASN A 76 7.20 4.84 -8.08
N ASP A 77 6.62 4.42 -9.20
CA ASP A 77 6.93 3.13 -9.84
C ASP A 77 6.98 3.30 -11.35
N GLN A 78 8.01 2.74 -11.98
CA GLN A 78 8.23 2.82 -13.42
C GLN A 78 7.51 1.68 -14.13
N SER A 79 6.91 2.00 -15.27
CA SER A 79 6.23 1.04 -16.15
C SER A 79 7.13 0.54 -17.27
N ASP A 80 6.87 -0.67 -17.75
CA ASP A 80 7.49 -1.25 -18.95
C ASP A 80 6.81 -0.79 -20.25
N THR A 81 5.51 -0.47 -20.21
CA THR A 81 4.68 -0.20 -21.41
C THR A 81 4.04 1.18 -21.46
N GLY A 82 4.31 2.04 -20.47
CA GLY A 82 3.89 3.45 -20.48
C GLY A 82 2.71 3.75 -19.55
N SER A 83 2.79 3.28 -18.31
CA SER A 83 1.81 3.50 -17.23
C SER A 83 2.50 3.69 -15.88
N CYS A 84 3.52 4.55 -15.84
CA CYS A 84 4.19 4.92 -14.59
C CYS A 84 3.16 5.47 -13.58
N ARG A 85 3.45 5.36 -12.28
CA ARG A 85 2.46 5.77 -11.26
C ARG A 85 3.08 6.38 -10.02
N ILE A 86 2.26 7.17 -9.33
CA ILE A 86 2.44 7.57 -7.93
C ILE A 86 1.35 6.90 -7.09
N THR A 87 1.74 6.30 -5.97
CA THR A 87 0.80 5.60 -5.08
C THR A 87 1.06 5.98 -3.63
N TRP A 88 -0.02 6.23 -2.86
CA TRP A 88 0.06 6.18 -1.40
C TRP A 88 0.19 4.72 -0.97
N LEU A 89 1.29 4.39 -0.30
CA LEU A 89 1.61 3.01 0.05
C LEU A 89 0.95 2.62 1.37
N MET A 90 -0.13 1.86 1.26
CA MET A 90 -0.79 1.23 2.39
C MET A 90 0.08 0.11 2.98
N GLU A 91 0.20 0.05 4.31
CA GLU A 91 1.01 -0.96 5.00
C GLU A 91 0.62 -2.39 4.58
N GLY A 92 1.60 -3.09 4.00
CA GLY A 92 1.46 -4.47 3.54
C GLY A 92 0.72 -4.64 2.21
N GLY A 93 0.46 -3.56 1.49
CA GLY A 93 -0.23 -3.58 0.19
C GLY A 93 0.58 -4.23 -0.92
N PHE A 94 -0.13 -4.88 -1.84
CA PHE A 94 0.41 -5.49 -3.04
C PHE A 94 0.14 -4.63 -4.27
N LEU A 95 1.18 -4.42 -5.07
CA LEU A 95 1.21 -3.39 -6.11
C LEU A 95 1.13 -3.94 -7.54
N GLY A 96 1.01 -5.27 -7.68
CA GLY A 96 0.42 -5.90 -8.86
C GLY A 96 1.34 -6.12 -10.06
N PHE A 97 2.62 -5.74 -10.04
CA PHE A 97 3.49 -5.89 -11.23
C PHE A 97 3.67 -7.36 -11.67
N CYS A 98 3.98 -8.23 -10.72
CA CYS A 98 3.97 -9.68 -10.91
C CYS A 98 2.70 -10.27 -10.28
N SER A 99 2.34 -11.50 -10.61
CA SER A 99 1.23 -12.20 -9.95
C SER A 99 1.47 -12.36 -8.44
N PRO A 100 0.43 -12.59 -7.61
CA PRO A 100 0.58 -12.68 -6.15
C PRO A 100 1.55 -13.77 -5.65
N ASN A 101 1.85 -14.78 -6.47
CA ASN A 101 2.84 -15.81 -6.16
C ASN A 101 4.23 -15.53 -6.79
N GLY A 102 4.40 -14.40 -7.46
CA GLY A 102 5.63 -13.98 -8.14
C GLY A 102 5.98 -14.74 -9.41
N ARG A 103 5.12 -15.65 -9.90
CA ARG A 103 5.51 -16.60 -10.97
C ARG A 103 5.16 -16.16 -12.39
N ARG A 104 4.14 -15.32 -12.53
CA ARG A 104 3.62 -14.88 -13.83
C ARG A 104 3.81 -13.37 -13.99
N PRO A 105 4.29 -12.92 -15.15
CA PRO A 105 4.29 -11.51 -15.51
C PRO A 105 2.84 -11.05 -15.74
N TRP A 106 2.59 -9.75 -15.77
CA TRP A 106 1.23 -9.18 -15.86
C TRP A 106 0.52 -9.49 -17.18
N GLN A 107 1.26 -9.59 -18.29
CA GLN A 107 0.72 -9.83 -19.63
C GLN A 107 -0.08 -11.13 -19.71
N ILE A 108 0.35 -12.17 -18.96
CA ILE A 108 -0.36 -13.45 -18.92
C ILE A 108 -1.76 -13.28 -18.31
N ASP A 109 -1.91 -12.43 -17.30
CA ASP A 109 -3.17 -12.26 -16.57
C ASP A 109 -4.04 -11.11 -17.15
N GLN A 110 -3.60 -10.41 -18.19
CA GLN A 110 -4.35 -9.33 -18.84
C GLN A 110 -5.68 -9.86 -19.42
N ARG A 111 -6.77 -9.17 -19.12
CA ARG A 111 -8.11 -9.55 -19.60
C ARG A 111 -8.37 -8.95 -20.99
N PRO A 112 -9.26 -9.55 -21.80
CA PRO A 112 -9.72 -8.91 -23.03
C PRO A 112 -10.24 -7.51 -22.75
N ASP A 113 -9.87 -6.56 -23.61
CA ASP A 113 -10.25 -5.15 -23.52
C ASP A 113 -9.77 -4.41 -22.27
N GLN A 114 -8.94 -5.05 -21.42
CA GLN A 114 -8.31 -4.38 -20.29
C GLN A 114 -7.16 -3.50 -20.78
N PRO A 115 -7.18 -2.18 -20.48
CA PRO A 115 -6.08 -1.30 -20.79
C PRO A 115 -4.78 -1.81 -20.16
N GLU A 116 -3.66 -1.69 -20.89
CA GLU A 116 -2.34 -2.08 -20.34
C GLU A 116 -2.03 -1.33 -19.04
N SER A 117 -2.48 -0.08 -18.93
CA SER A 117 -2.33 0.75 -17.73
C SER A 117 -2.97 0.19 -16.47
N ASP A 118 -4.04 -0.59 -16.62
CA ASP A 118 -4.69 -1.30 -15.52
C ASP A 118 -4.12 -2.72 -15.36
N ALA A 119 -3.78 -3.37 -16.47
CA ALA A 119 -3.28 -4.76 -16.49
C ALA A 119 -1.89 -4.88 -15.86
N GLU A 120 -0.97 -3.98 -16.19
CA GLU A 120 0.41 -3.98 -15.67
C GLU A 120 0.43 -3.99 -14.14
N TRP A 121 -0.50 -3.26 -13.55
CA TRP A 121 -0.63 -3.11 -12.11
C TRP A 121 -1.76 -3.96 -11.52
N ARG A 122 -2.35 -4.90 -12.28
CA ARG A 122 -3.44 -5.79 -11.83
C ARG A 122 -4.59 -5.06 -11.13
N GLN A 123 -4.97 -3.89 -11.62
CA GLN A 123 -5.97 -3.02 -10.99
C GLN A 123 -7.38 -3.62 -10.95
N TRP A 124 -7.65 -4.60 -11.82
CA TRP A 124 -8.94 -5.30 -11.86
C TRP A 124 -8.93 -6.60 -11.04
N ASP A 125 -7.81 -6.96 -10.41
CA ASP A 125 -7.69 -8.19 -9.62
C ASP A 125 -7.89 -7.91 -8.13
N PRO A 126 -8.43 -8.87 -7.36
CA PRO A 126 -8.60 -8.69 -5.94
C PRO A 126 -7.25 -8.81 -5.23
N GLY A 127 -7.05 -8.00 -4.19
CA GLY A 127 -5.79 -8.00 -3.44
C GLY A 127 -4.79 -6.96 -3.92
N THR A 128 -5.11 -6.20 -4.97
CA THR A 128 -4.23 -5.16 -5.51
C THR A 128 -4.61 -3.80 -4.93
N LEU A 129 -3.62 -3.06 -4.46
CA LEU A 129 -3.80 -1.67 -4.04
C LEU A 129 -4.11 -0.77 -5.26
N PRO A 130 -5.15 0.08 -5.20
CA PRO A 130 -5.42 1.04 -6.27
C PRO A 130 -4.25 1.98 -6.53
N ALA A 131 -3.97 2.24 -7.80
CA ALA A 131 -3.05 3.30 -8.20
C ALA A 131 -3.57 4.68 -7.72
N GLY A 132 -2.65 5.58 -7.41
CA GLY A 132 -2.99 6.96 -7.06
C GLY A 132 -3.15 7.81 -8.32
N ASP A 133 -2.02 8.20 -8.91
CA ASP A 133 -1.93 8.84 -10.23
C ASP A 133 -1.20 7.89 -11.18
N THR A 134 -1.76 7.64 -12.36
CA THR A 134 -1.12 6.87 -13.43
C THR A 134 -0.89 7.79 -14.62
N TYR A 135 0.29 7.69 -15.22
CA TYR A 135 0.71 8.51 -16.34
C TYR A 135 1.55 7.73 -17.34
N ASP A 136 1.78 8.31 -18.53
CA ASP A 136 2.49 7.61 -19.61
C ASP A 136 3.97 7.31 -19.26
N SER A 137 4.72 6.81 -20.24
CA SER A 137 6.15 6.50 -20.11
C SER A 137 6.96 7.59 -19.42
N GLY A 138 7.94 7.14 -18.64
CA GLY A 138 8.82 7.97 -17.85
C GLY A 138 9.86 7.14 -17.12
N SER A 139 10.75 7.83 -16.41
CA SER A 139 11.72 7.20 -15.52
C SER A 139 11.65 7.87 -14.15
N PRO A 140 10.66 7.50 -13.32
CA PRO A 140 10.54 8.01 -11.96
C PRO A 140 11.82 7.79 -11.14
N ARG A 141 12.22 8.79 -10.34
CA ARG A 141 13.43 8.77 -9.51
C ARG A 141 13.16 9.18 -8.06
N GLY A 142 14.07 9.91 -7.42
CA GLY A 142 13.86 10.37 -6.05
C GLY A 142 12.63 11.28 -5.91
N MET A 143 12.08 11.31 -4.69
CA MET A 143 10.95 12.15 -4.32
C MET A 143 11.11 12.68 -2.89
N CYS A 144 10.42 13.76 -2.57
CA CYS A 144 10.32 14.25 -1.20
C CYS A 144 8.95 14.83 -0.89
N PHE A 145 8.67 15.00 0.41
CA PHE A 145 7.48 15.69 0.90
C PHE A 145 7.91 16.93 1.67
N TYR A 146 7.48 18.10 1.20
CA TYR A 146 7.82 19.39 1.79
C TYR A 146 6.73 19.84 2.77
N GLU A 147 7.11 20.03 4.02
CA GLU A 147 6.17 20.26 5.13
C GLU A 147 6.30 21.66 5.72
N ASN A 148 7.55 22.10 5.88
CA ASN A 148 7.92 23.39 6.42
C ASN A 148 9.30 23.79 5.87
N GLY A 149 9.68 25.05 5.98
CA GLY A 149 11.01 25.51 5.53
C GLY A 149 11.01 26.92 4.94
N SER A 150 11.81 27.12 3.90
CA SER A 150 12.07 28.42 3.28
C SER A 150 11.08 28.80 2.17
N LEU A 151 10.47 27.81 1.49
CA LEU A 151 9.49 28.07 0.43
C LEU A 151 8.21 28.71 1.01
N PRO A 152 7.47 29.48 0.19
CA PRO A 152 6.19 30.06 0.59
C PRO A 152 5.21 29.00 1.11
N GLU A 153 4.35 29.39 2.05
CA GLU A 153 3.41 28.52 2.75
C GLU A 153 2.53 27.67 1.83
N ARG A 154 2.19 28.18 0.63
CA ARG A 154 1.44 27.42 -0.40
C ARG A 154 2.11 26.12 -0.85
N TYR A 155 3.39 25.91 -0.56
CA TYR A 155 4.10 24.66 -0.87
C TYR A 155 4.13 23.68 0.31
N ALA A 156 3.65 24.06 1.50
CA ALA A 156 3.49 23.12 2.60
C ALA A 156 2.49 22.02 2.19
N GLY A 157 2.88 20.75 2.35
CA GLY A 157 2.13 19.60 1.85
C GLY A 157 2.43 19.18 0.42
N LEU A 158 3.48 19.74 -0.20
CA LEU A 158 3.91 19.36 -1.54
C LEU A 158 4.63 18.02 -1.53
N LEU A 159 4.08 17.03 -2.23
CA LEU A 159 4.82 15.85 -2.69
C LEU A 159 5.48 16.19 -4.03
N ALA A 160 6.81 16.14 -4.10
CA ALA A 160 7.57 16.36 -5.33
C ALA A 160 8.21 15.04 -5.79
N SER A 161 7.99 14.64 -7.05
CA SER A 161 8.53 13.40 -7.62
C SER A 161 9.30 13.68 -8.90
N CYS A 162 10.56 13.29 -8.95
CA CYS A 162 11.38 13.44 -10.16
C CYS A 162 11.01 12.40 -11.22
N ASP A 163 10.99 12.82 -12.48
CA ASP A 163 10.96 11.94 -13.65
C ASP A 163 12.10 12.32 -14.61
N ALA A 164 13.09 11.44 -14.67
CA ALA A 164 14.34 11.71 -15.36
C ALA A 164 14.16 11.73 -16.87
N GLU A 165 13.34 10.82 -17.42
CA GLU A 165 13.08 10.73 -18.85
C GLU A 165 12.31 11.95 -19.36
N ARG A 166 11.34 12.41 -18.58
CA ARG A 166 10.53 13.58 -18.93
C ARG A 166 11.23 14.91 -18.67
N GLY A 167 12.37 14.90 -17.98
CA GLY A 167 13.07 16.12 -17.58
C GLY A 167 12.20 17.04 -16.70
N GLU A 168 11.41 16.42 -15.83
CA GLU A 168 10.32 17.07 -15.09
C GLU A 168 10.30 16.62 -13.63
N VAL A 169 9.98 17.54 -12.74
CA VAL A 169 9.60 17.24 -11.36
C VAL A 169 8.11 17.47 -11.26
N PHE A 170 7.35 16.41 -11.00
CA PHE A 170 5.93 16.49 -10.73
C PHE A 170 5.69 17.00 -9.31
N GLY A 171 4.62 17.77 -9.15
CA GLY A 171 4.09 18.20 -7.87
C GLY A 171 2.70 17.63 -7.64
N TYR A 172 2.41 17.33 -6.38
CA TYR A 172 1.08 16.93 -5.90
C TYR A 172 0.81 17.58 -4.55
N PHE A 173 -0.45 17.91 -4.29
CA PHE A 173 -0.95 18.19 -2.94
C PHE A 173 -1.94 17.08 -2.58
N PRO A 174 -1.50 16.01 -1.90
CA PRO A 174 -2.37 14.89 -1.57
C PRO A 174 -3.57 15.35 -0.74
N VAL A 175 -4.79 15.06 -1.20
CA VAL A 175 -6.03 15.38 -0.48
C VAL A 175 -6.70 14.07 -0.08
N THR A 176 -7.04 13.91 1.19
CA THR A 176 -7.76 12.72 1.65
C THR A 176 -9.10 12.58 0.91
N LYS A 177 -9.35 11.40 0.33
CA LYS A 177 -10.59 11.04 -0.33
C LYS A 177 -10.96 9.62 0.10
N ASN A 178 -12.07 9.48 0.81
CA ASN A 178 -12.46 8.23 1.45
C ASN A 178 -11.31 7.69 2.33
N SER A 179 -10.93 6.43 2.18
CA SER A 179 -9.76 5.84 2.83
C SER A 179 -8.45 5.96 2.04
N ASN A 180 -8.33 6.84 1.05
CA ASN A 180 -7.09 7.04 0.27
C ASN A 180 -6.79 8.55 0.09
N PHE A 181 -5.87 8.87 -0.81
CA PHE A 181 -5.54 10.22 -1.24
C PHE A 181 -5.87 10.40 -2.72
N LYS A 182 -6.52 11.51 -3.05
CA LYS A 182 -6.58 12.04 -4.41
C LYS A 182 -5.24 12.70 -4.72
N LEU A 183 -4.63 12.29 -5.82
CA LEU A 183 -3.37 12.84 -6.30
C LEU A 183 -3.62 13.59 -7.61
N GLU A 184 -3.60 14.93 -7.55
CA GLU A 184 -3.70 15.78 -8.73
C GLU A 184 -2.31 16.26 -9.12
N ARG A 185 -1.82 15.74 -10.24
CA ARG A 185 -0.50 16.05 -10.77
C ARG A 185 -0.46 17.45 -11.37
N PHE A 186 0.63 18.18 -11.10
CA PHE A 186 1.02 19.36 -11.85
C PHE A 186 2.54 19.38 -12.12
N SER A 187 2.97 20.23 -13.05
CA SER A 187 4.39 20.45 -13.34
C SER A 187 5.01 21.41 -12.33
N LEU A 188 5.85 20.92 -11.41
CA LEU A 188 6.54 21.77 -10.43
C LEU A 188 7.76 22.44 -11.07
N LEU A 189 8.61 21.65 -11.71
CA LEU A 189 9.79 22.11 -12.43
C LEU A 189 9.89 21.34 -13.74
N LYS A 190 10.08 22.03 -14.85
CA LYS A 190 10.27 21.40 -16.15
C LYS A 190 11.34 22.14 -16.93
N SER A 191 12.28 21.39 -17.50
CA SER A 191 13.25 21.99 -18.41
C SER A 191 12.56 22.42 -19.70
N ARG A 192 12.93 23.58 -20.23
CA ARG A 192 12.57 23.99 -21.60
C ARG A 192 13.35 23.19 -22.64
N THR A 193 14.46 22.56 -22.24
CA THR A 193 15.34 21.75 -23.07
C THR A 193 15.56 20.39 -22.38
N PRO A 194 14.69 19.39 -22.62
CA PRO A 194 14.71 18.11 -21.90
C PRO A 194 16.01 17.31 -22.10
N GLU A 195 16.68 17.48 -23.23
CA GLU A 195 17.83 16.69 -23.70
C GLU A 195 19.06 16.72 -22.78
N GLY A 196 19.13 17.64 -21.80
CA GLY A 196 20.25 17.76 -20.86
C GLY A 196 19.84 17.98 -19.40
N PHE A 197 18.56 17.81 -19.08
CA PHE A 197 18.05 17.98 -17.72
C PHE A 197 17.27 16.74 -17.32
N HIS A 198 17.90 15.88 -16.52
CA HIS A 198 17.28 14.67 -16.01
C HIS A 198 17.29 14.71 -14.48
N PRO A 199 16.18 15.08 -13.82
CA PRO A 199 16.11 15.11 -12.37
C PRO A 199 16.18 13.68 -11.82
N ILE A 200 17.12 13.44 -10.91
CA ILE A 200 17.40 12.10 -10.35
C ILE A 200 17.10 12.00 -8.87
N ASP A 201 17.10 13.11 -8.14
CA ASP A 201 16.69 13.13 -6.74
C ASP A 201 16.30 14.54 -6.31
N ILE A 202 15.37 14.64 -5.35
CA ILE A 202 14.96 15.90 -4.75
C ILE A 202 14.77 15.73 -3.25
N LEU A 203 15.36 16.62 -2.45
CA LEU A 203 15.30 16.55 -0.99
C LEU A 203 15.06 17.92 -0.37
N VAL A 204 14.55 17.93 0.86
CA VAL A 204 14.43 19.15 1.68
C VAL A 204 15.68 19.30 2.55
N GLY A 205 16.39 20.40 2.39
CA GLY A 205 17.56 20.72 3.21
C GLY A 205 17.19 21.27 4.58
N ALA A 206 18.14 21.24 5.53
CA ALA A 206 17.90 21.71 6.90
C ALA A 206 17.67 23.24 6.99
N ASP A 207 18.08 23.97 5.96
CA ASP A 207 17.78 25.39 5.75
C ASP A 207 16.39 25.63 5.16
N GLY A 208 15.64 24.57 4.86
CA GLY A 208 14.29 24.61 4.32
C GLY A 208 14.21 24.85 2.82
N ALA A 209 15.32 24.84 2.09
CA ALA A 209 15.30 24.87 0.63
C ALA A 209 15.11 23.46 0.04
N LEU A 210 14.65 23.37 -1.21
CA LEU A 210 14.69 22.12 -1.96
C LEU A 210 16.04 22.00 -2.68
N TYR A 211 16.60 20.80 -2.69
CA TYR A 211 17.83 20.46 -3.38
C TYR A 211 17.53 19.41 -4.44
N LEU A 212 17.64 19.80 -5.71
CA LEU A 212 17.35 18.96 -6.87
C LEU A 212 18.67 18.55 -7.52
N ALA A 213 18.96 17.26 -7.54
CA ALA A 213 20.09 16.69 -8.27
C ALA A 213 19.66 16.32 -9.70
N THR A 214 20.51 16.64 -10.68
CA THR A 214 20.29 16.31 -12.09
C THR A 214 21.51 15.66 -12.72
N THR A 215 21.28 14.88 -13.78
CA THR A 215 22.32 14.41 -14.71
C THR A 215 22.04 14.96 -16.11
N ASN A 216 23.10 15.11 -16.91
CA ASN A 216 23.00 15.53 -18.31
C ASN A 216 22.81 14.34 -19.27
N THR A 217 22.77 13.10 -18.76
CA THR A 217 22.52 11.90 -19.57
C THR A 217 21.84 10.79 -18.77
N LEU A 218 20.91 10.09 -19.42
CA LEU A 218 20.26 8.88 -18.91
C LEU A 218 21.04 7.59 -19.24
N LYS A 219 22.04 7.66 -20.13
CA LYS A 219 22.80 6.47 -20.54
C LYS A 219 23.70 5.99 -19.41
N ASN A 220 23.56 4.71 -19.04
CA ASN A 220 24.56 4.00 -18.25
C ASN A 220 25.74 3.62 -19.14
N PRO A 221 27.01 3.83 -18.72
CA PRO A 221 28.14 3.39 -19.53
C PRO A 221 28.12 1.87 -19.55
N LEU A 222 28.48 1.29 -20.69
CA LEU A 222 28.68 -0.15 -20.78
C LEU A 222 29.86 -0.54 -19.88
N SER A 223 29.84 -1.76 -19.33
CA SER A 223 30.96 -2.25 -18.51
C SER A 223 32.27 -2.19 -19.30
N GLY A 224 33.24 -1.40 -18.84
CA GLY A 224 34.55 -1.26 -19.49
C GLY A 224 34.78 0.08 -20.20
N GLU A 225 33.75 0.91 -20.40
CA GLU A 225 33.95 2.28 -20.87
C GLU A 225 34.53 3.17 -19.76
N LYS A 226 35.49 4.04 -20.11
CA LYS A 226 35.97 5.09 -19.20
C LYS A 226 34.74 5.87 -18.72
N ARG A 227 34.53 5.92 -17.40
CA ARG A 227 33.55 6.82 -16.77
C ARG A 227 33.91 8.25 -17.16
N LEU A 228 33.32 8.77 -18.24
CA LEU A 228 33.31 10.19 -18.51
C LEU A 228 32.79 10.86 -17.23
N ALA A 229 33.48 11.90 -16.78
CA ALA A 229 33.02 12.69 -15.64
C ALA A 229 31.61 13.18 -15.95
N ARG A 230 30.61 12.50 -15.37
CA ARG A 230 29.21 12.84 -15.58
C ARG A 230 28.99 14.20 -14.95
N ALA A 231 28.86 15.23 -15.78
CA ALA A 231 28.42 16.53 -15.32
C ALA A 231 26.95 16.37 -14.88
N GLY A 232 26.73 16.55 -13.59
CA GLY A 232 25.42 16.72 -12.98
C GLY A 232 25.40 18.05 -12.23
N THR A 233 24.20 18.58 -11.98
CA THR A 233 24.05 19.84 -11.24
C THR A 233 23.16 19.61 -10.03
N ILE A 234 23.54 20.19 -8.90
CA ILE A 234 22.65 20.31 -7.74
C ILE A 234 22.09 21.72 -7.73
N TYR A 235 20.80 21.84 -8.00
CA TYR A 235 20.06 23.09 -7.91
C TYR A 235 19.53 23.26 -6.49
N ARG A 236 19.75 24.45 -5.91
CA ARG A 236 19.03 24.89 -4.72
C ARG A 236 17.82 25.71 -5.15
N VAL A 237 16.63 25.21 -4.85
CA VAL A 237 15.35 25.86 -5.14
C VAL A 237 14.82 26.48 -3.85
N ALA A 238 14.78 27.81 -3.83
CA ALA A 238 14.39 28.63 -2.68
C ALA A 238 13.77 29.95 -3.16
N PRO A 239 13.09 30.72 -2.28
CA PRO A 239 12.59 32.04 -2.65
C PRO A 239 13.69 32.98 -3.17
N LYS A 240 13.30 33.95 -3.99
CA LYS A 240 14.22 34.99 -4.48
C LYS A 240 14.87 35.71 -3.30
N GLY A 241 16.20 35.82 -3.33
CA GLY A 241 16.98 36.47 -2.27
C GLY A 241 17.28 35.58 -1.06
N PHE A 242 16.83 34.32 -1.05
CA PHE A 242 17.14 33.39 0.04
C PHE A 242 18.66 33.17 0.19
N ARG A 243 19.14 33.26 1.42
CA ARG A 243 20.51 32.94 1.80
C ARG A 243 20.48 31.85 2.87
N SER A 244 21.09 30.72 2.56
CA SER A 244 21.26 29.63 3.52
C SER A 244 22.12 30.11 4.68
N THR A 245 21.53 30.15 5.88
CA THR A 245 22.19 30.61 7.11
C THR A 245 21.95 29.57 8.20
N PRO A 246 22.77 28.49 8.23
CA PRO A 246 22.64 27.46 9.25
C PRO A 246 22.76 28.08 10.64
N LYS A 247 21.70 27.95 11.45
CA LYS A 247 21.72 28.42 12.85
C LYS A 247 22.49 27.41 13.71
N PRO A 248 23.40 27.85 14.59
CA PRO A 248 24.01 26.97 15.58
C PRO A 248 22.95 26.28 16.42
N LEU A 249 23.17 25.02 16.76
CA LEU A 249 22.27 24.29 17.65
C LEU A 249 22.32 24.93 19.06
N PRO A 250 21.17 25.11 19.73
CA PRO A 250 21.15 25.72 21.05
C PRO A 250 21.84 24.83 22.09
N ALA A 251 22.34 25.46 23.15
CA ALA A 251 22.86 24.76 24.32
C ALA A 251 21.74 24.01 25.07
N GLY A 252 22.09 22.87 25.68
CA GLY A 252 21.16 22.00 26.40
C GLY A 252 20.53 20.92 25.52
N SER A 253 20.53 19.68 26.00
CA SER A 253 20.11 18.50 25.22
C SER A 253 18.68 18.57 24.71
N ILE A 254 17.72 18.96 25.57
CA ILE A 254 16.29 19.00 25.21
C ILE A 254 15.99 20.12 24.22
N LYS A 255 16.54 21.33 24.43
CA LYS A 255 16.36 22.46 23.49
C LYS A 255 16.93 22.11 22.11
N ARG A 256 18.12 21.51 22.08
CA ARG A 256 18.74 20.99 20.86
C ARG A 256 17.85 19.94 20.19
N ALA A 257 17.29 19.01 20.95
CA ALA A 257 16.43 17.96 20.43
C ALA A 257 15.14 18.49 19.79
N VAL A 258 14.50 19.49 20.40
CA VAL A 258 13.35 20.20 19.81
C VAL A 258 13.74 20.87 18.49
N THR A 259 14.87 21.58 18.44
CA THR A 259 15.35 22.20 17.19
C THR A 259 15.58 21.18 16.07
N LEU A 260 16.17 20.02 16.41
CA LEU A 260 16.40 18.94 15.45
C LEU A 260 15.08 18.30 14.97
N LEU A 261 14.14 18.05 15.89
CA LEU A 261 12.83 17.50 15.56
C LEU A 261 12.01 18.48 14.68
N SER A 262 12.15 19.79 14.90
CA SER A 262 11.52 20.83 14.07
C SER A 262 12.17 21.04 12.70
N SER A 263 13.31 20.39 12.43
CA SER A 263 14.01 20.55 11.16
C SER A 263 13.13 20.15 9.96
N PRO A 264 13.15 20.91 8.86
CA PRO A 264 12.48 20.52 7.63
C PRO A 264 13.12 19.30 6.94
N ALA A 265 14.40 19.01 7.24
CA ALA A 265 15.12 17.89 6.66
C ALA A 265 14.82 16.58 7.40
N GLN A 266 14.33 15.58 6.66
CA GLN A 266 13.83 14.34 7.26
C GLN A 266 14.89 13.56 8.05
N ASN A 267 16.12 13.51 7.52
CA ASN A 267 17.26 12.84 8.13
C ASN A 267 17.73 13.46 9.45
N VAL A 268 17.40 14.74 9.72
CA VAL A 268 17.78 15.45 10.96
C VAL A 268 16.80 15.16 12.09
N ARG A 269 15.52 14.92 11.75
CA ARG A 269 14.43 14.77 12.72
C ARG A 269 14.62 13.56 13.64
N LEU A 270 15.14 12.45 13.10
CA LEU A 270 15.36 11.21 13.85
C LEU A 270 16.27 11.43 15.05
N SER A 271 17.39 12.15 14.88
CA SER A 271 18.31 12.45 15.99
C SER A 271 17.62 13.26 17.10
N GLY A 272 16.75 14.20 16.73
CA GLY A 272 15.94 14.95 17.71
C GLY A 272 14.99 14.04 18.49
N LEU A 273 14.27 13.16 17.80
CA LEU A 273 13.37 12.19 18.42
C LEU A 273 14.10 11.25 19.38
N GLU A 274 15.26 10.71 19.00
CA GLU A 274 16.05 9.81 19.86
C GLU A 274 16.50 10.49 21.16
N ILE A 275 16.94 11.75 21.09
CA ILE A 275 17.31 12.51 22.29
C ILE A 275 16.09 12.74 23.19
N LEU A 276 14.92 13.08 22.63
CA LEU A 276 13.70 13.25 23.43
C LEU A 276 13.24 11.94 24.08
N ARG A 277 13.33 10.82 23.35
CA ARG A 277 13.02 9.48 23.89
C ARG A 277 13.93 9.12 25.04
N ALA A 278 15.24 9.36 24.91
CA ALA A 278 16.21 9.12 25.98
C ALA A 278 16.00 10.03 27.20
N ALA A 279 15.53 11.26 26.99
CA ALA A 279 15.20 12.19 28.08
C ALA A 279 13.92 11.82 28.84
N GLY A 280 13.01 11.03 28.24
CA GLY A 280 11.78 10.57 28.87
C GLY A 280 10.91 11.72 29.38
N GLU A 281 10.39 11.60 30.60
CA GLU A 281 9.49 12.59 31.21
C GLU A 281 10.09 14.01 31.28
N ASN A 282 11.41 14.15 31.37
CA ASN A 282 12.08 15.46 31.42
C ASN A 282 11.86 16.28 30.14
N ALA A 283 11.61 15.63 29.00
CA ALA A 283 11.33 16.30 27.74
C ALA A 283 9.87 16.78 27.61
N LEU A 284 8.97 16.35 28.49
CA LEU A 284 7.53 16.60 28.39
C LEU A 284 7.17 18.10 28.32
N PRO A 285 7.74 19.01 29.14
CA PRO A 285 7.42 20.43 29.03
C PRO A 285 7.75 21.02 27.65
N ALA A 286 8.88 20.59 27.06
CA ALA A 286 9.32 21.06 25.76
C ALA A 286 8.43 20.51 24.63
N VAL A 287 8.05 19.23 24.70
CA VAL A 287 7.15 18.60 23.71
C VAL A 287 5.74 19.17 23.80
N ARG A 288 5.23 19.49 25.01
CA ARG A 288 3.95 20.21 25.17
C ARG A 288 3.96 21.56 24.47
N GLY A 289 5.08 22.30 24.53
CA GLY A 289 5.24 23.53 23.78
C GLY A 289 5.08 23.34 22.26
N MET A 290 5.58 22.23 21.71
CA MET A 290 5.43 21.91 20.29
C MET A 290 4.00 21.50 19.90
N LEU A 291 3.25 20.86 20.80
CA LEU A 291 1.83 20.52 20.54
C LEU A 291 0.95 21.75 20.33
N GLY A 292 1.33 22.91 20.90
CA GLY A 292 0.63 24.19 20.70
C GLY A 292 1.10 24.99 19.48
N HIS A 293 1.99 24.44 18.64
CA HIS A 293 2.55 25.16 17.50
C HIS A 293 1.51 25.36 16.39
N TYR A 294 1.56 26.50 15.68
CA TYR A 294 0.59 26.81 14.61
C TYR A 294 0.76 25.90 13.37
N ASP A 295 2.00 25.47 13.09
CA ASP A 295 2.32 24.51 12.03
C ASP A 295 1.96 23.07 12.47
N GLY A 296 0.93 22.51 11.83
CA GLY A 296 0.43 21.16 12.08
C GLY A 296 1.45 20.05 11.83
N TYR A 297 2.46 20.25 10.98
CA TYR A 297 3.53 19.27 10.80
C TYR A 297 4.48 19.23 12.00
N LEU A 298 4.74 20.37 12.63
CA LEU A 298 5.54 20.40 13.87
C LEU A 298 4.77 19.79 15.04
N GLN A 299 3.46 20.04 15.13
CA GLN A 299 2.60 19.35 16.08
C GLN A 299 2.65 17.83 15.85
N ALA A 300 2.55 17.38 14.59
CA ALA A 300 2.56 15.97 14.26
C ALA A 300 3.85 15.27 14.72
N ARG A 301 5.01 15.91 14.53
CA ARG A 301 6.31 15.42 15.00
C ARG A 301 6.37 15.30 16.53
N ALA A 302 5.73 16.21 17.25
CA ALA A 302 5.63 16.15 18.71
C ALA A 302 4.77 14.96 19.17
N VAL A 303 3.68 14.64 18.45
CA VAL A 303 2.81 13.49 18.77
C VAL A 303 3.58 12.16 18.70
N TRP A 304 4.53 12.01 17.77
CA TRP A 304 5.41 10.83 17.71
C TRP A 304 6.32 10.66 18.93
N ALA A 305 6.65 11.75 19.64
CA ALA A 305 7.47 11.68 20.84
C ALA A 305 6.67 11.27 22.08
N LEU A 306 5.39 11.66 22.18
CA LEU A 306 4.58 11.55 23.38
C LEU A 306 4.57 10.18 24.08
N PRO A 307 4.41 9.03 23.38
CA PRO A 307 4.33 7.73 24.05
C PRO A 307 5.60 7.33 24.80
N TYR A 308 6.72 8.00 24.52
CA TYR A 308 8.02 7.72 25.14
C TYR A 308 8.34 8.64 26.32
N LEU A 309 7.47 9.61 26.64
CA LEU A 309 7.70 10.61 27.70
C LEU A 309 7.00 10.23 29.01
N GLY A 310 7.09 8.95 29.37
CA GLY A 310 6.49 8.39 30.59
C GLY A 310 4.97 8.31 30.59
N ALA A 311 4.40 8.12 31.78
CA ALA A 311 2.96 7.85 31.94
C ALA A 311 2.10 9.02 31.46
N GLU A 312 2.53 10.24 31.76
CA GLU A 312 1.83 11.45 31.36
C GLU A 312 1.89 11.69 29.84
N GLY A 313 3.03 11.43 29.19
CA GLY A 313 3.15 11.50 27.73
C GLY A 313 2.18 10.54 27.03
N LYS A 314 2.11 9.30 27.51
CA LYS A 314 1.14 8.30 27.03
C LYS A 314 -0.31 8.73 27.26
N ARG A 315 -0.62 9.33 28.43
CA ARG A 315 -1.95 9.86 28.73
C ARG A 315 -2.36 10.95 27.72
N LEU A 316 -1.45 11.86 27.40
CA LEU A 316 -1.69 12.90 26.38
C LEU A 316 -1.92 12.29 24.99
N ALA A 317 -1.07 11.35 24.57
CA ALA A 317 -1.24 10.66 23.29
C ALA A 317 -2.58 9.91 23.20
N ARG A 318 -3.01 9.25 24.28
CA ARG A 318 -4.34 8.61 24.35
C ARG A 318 -5.48 9.63 24.28
N GLY A 319 -5.34 10.80 24.90
CA GLY A 319 -6.30 11.89 24.79
C GLY A 319 -6.50 12.38 23.36
N LEU A 320 -5.46 12.33 22.52
CA LEU A 320 -5.56 12.72 21.10
C LEU A 320 -6.41 11.75 20.26
N LEU A 321 -6.67 10.53 20.74
CA LEU A 321 -7.62 9.60 20.11
C LEU A 321 -9.07 10.11 20.20
N GLU A 322 -9.34 11.08 21.07
CA GLU A 322 -10.65 11.74 21.23
C GLU A 322 -10.80 13.02 20.38
N SER A 323 -9.77 13.40 19.61
CA SER A 323 -9.82 14.61 18.79
C SER A 323 -10.98 14.57 17.80
N SER A 324 -11.61 15.72 17.55
CA SER A 324 -12.60 15.86 16.46
C SER A 324 -11.95 15.71 15.08
N ASP A 325 -10.67 16.05 14.96
CA ASP A 325 -9.89 15.92 13.73
C ASP A 325 -9.41 14.47 13.51
N ALA A 326 -9.77 13.91 12.35
CA ALA A 326 -9.46 12.53 12.01
C ALA A 326 -7.96 12.27 11.82
N SER A 327 -7.22 13.26 11.28
CA SER A 327 -5.77 13.15 11.08
C SER A 327 -5.02 13.07 12.40
N THR A 328 -5.48 13.83 13.41
CA THR A 328 -4.97 13.80 14.78
C THR A 328 -5.23 12.44 15.43
N ARG A 329 -6.46 11.90 15.32
CA ARG A 329 -6.78 10.56 15.84
C ARG A 329 -5.92 9.48 15.19
N LEU A 330 -5.79 9.52 13.86
CA LEU A 330 -4.97 8.58 13.09
C LEU A 330 -3.50 8.64 13.52
N LEU A 331 -2.94 9.84 13.64
CA LEU A 331 -1.56 10.03 14.06
C LEU A 331 -1.31 9.55 15.50
N ALA A 332 -2.23 9.85 16.42
CA ALA A 332 -2.15 9.36 17.79
C ALA A 332 -2.18 7.84 17.85
N PHE A 333 -3.06 7.20 17.07
CA PHE A 333 -3.10 5.74 16.94
C PHE A 333 -1.79 5.17 16.41
N ARG A 334 -1.26 5.72 15.31
CA ARG A 334 0.03 5.32 14.71
C ARG A 334 1.18 5.45 15.71
N SER A 335 1.23 6.57 16.44
CA SER A 335 2.25 6.86 17.44
C SER A 335 2.22 5.86 18.61
N LEU A 336 1.04 5.62 19.19
CA LEU A 336 0.85 4.65 20.28
C LEU A 336 1.19 3.22 19.83
N ARG A 337 0.70 2.80 18.65
CA ARG A 337 1.00 1.47 18.08
C ARG A 337 2.50 1.27 17.85
N SER A 338 3.16 2.26 17.27
CA SER A 338 4.63 2.23 17.04
C SER A 338 5.42 2.13 18.34
N ALA A 339 4.91 2.73 19.42
CA ALA A 339 5.50 2.63 20.76
C ALA A 339 5.23 1.31 21.49
N GLY A 340 4.50 0.37 20.87
CA GLY A 340 4.20 -0.94 21.44
C GLY A 340 3.06 -0.94 22.45
N GLU A 341 2.18 0.07 22.42
CA GLU A 341 0.94 0.03 23.19
C GLU A 341 0.06 -1.14 22.73
N ASP A 342 -0.60 -1.77 23.70
CA ASP A 342 -1.42 -2.96 23.44
C ASP A 342 -2.61 -2.62 22.54
N PHE A 343 -2.59 -3.18 21.33
CA PHE A 343 -3.61 -2.96 20.33
C PHE A 343 -4.90 -3.73 20.62
N LEU A 344 -4.79 -4.99 21.02
CA LEU A 344 -5.94 -5.90 21.20
C LEU A 344 -6.50 -5.90 22.62
N GLY A 345 -5.68 -5.55 23.62
CA GLY A 345 -6.00 -5.73 25.03
C GLY A 345 -5.51 -7.07 25.57
N GLY A 346 -5.30 -7.15 26.88
CA GLY A 346 -4.86 -8.36 27.56
C GLY A 346 -5.90 -9.48 27.53
N GLY A 347 -5.58 -10.56 26.82
CA GLY A 347 -6.09 -11.93 27.04
C GLY A 347 -7.47 -12.28 26.50
N ALA A 348 -7.52 -13.34 25.66
CA ALA A 348 -8.63 -14.28 25.37
C ALA A 348 -10.07 -13.78 25.10
N MET A 349 -10.38 -12.50 25.21
CA MET A 349 -11.74 -11.99 25.05
C MET A 349 -12.10 -11.80 23.58
N LEU A 350 -13.34 -12.19 23.23
CA LEU A 350 -13.95 -11.98 21.91
C LEU A 350 -14.42 -10.52 21.69
N LEU A 351 -14.22 -9.64 22.66
CA LEU A 351 -14.56 -8.22 22.61
C LEU A 351 -13.29 -7.38 22.35
N PRO A 352 -13.39 -6.28 21.57
CA PRO A 352 -12.24 -5.44 21.26
C PRO A 352 -11.77 -4.68 22.52
N GLY A 353 -10.56 -5.01 22.98
CA GLY A 353 -9.85 -4.31 24.07
C GLY A 353 -8.80 -3.34 23.53
N GLY A 354 -7.85 -2.93 24.39
CA GLY A 354 -6.69 -2.14 24.00
C GLY A 354 -7.04 -0.86 23.23
N LEU A 355 -6.19 -0.47 22.29
CA LEU A 355 -6.46 0.64 21.37
C LEU A 355 -7.66 0.38 20.44
N LEU A 356 -7.92 -0.89 20.09
CA LEU A 356 -9.01 -1.25 19.17
C LEU A 356 -10.38 -0.84 19.71
N SER A 357 -10.61 -0.96 21.02
CA SER A 357 -11.86 -0.59 21.70
C SER A 357 -12.32 0.82 21.36
N LYS A 358 -11.39 1.76 21.15
CA LYS A 358 -11.68 3.15 20.84
C LYS A 358 -12.34 3.34 19.48
N PHE A 359 -11.93 2.55 18.50
CA PHE A 359 -12.29 2.76 17.10
C PHE A 359 -13.36 1.78 16.60
N TYR A 360 -13.64 0.76 17.40
CA TYR A 360 -14.52 -0.32 16.99
C TYR A 360 -15.93 0.17 16.68
N ALA A 361 -16.59 0.90 17.59
CA ALA A 361 -17.99 1.29 17.38
C ALA A 361 -18.13 2.50 16.43
N ASP A 362 -17.61 3.66 16.83
CA ASP A 362 -18.13 4.93 16.34
C ASP A 362 -17.20 5.70 15.40
N GLU A 363 -16.06 5.14 14.99
CA GLU A 363 -15.08 5.90 14.20
C GLU A 363 -15.64 6.32 12.82
N PRO A 364 -15.89 7.62 12.56
CA PRO A 364 -16.54 8.07 11.33
C PRO A 364 -15.59 8.07 10.13
N SER A 365 -14.28 8.25 10.34
CA SER A 365 -13.30 8.38 9.25
C SER A 365 -12.92 7.03 8.65
N PRO A 366 -13.17 6.79 7.35
CA PRO A 366 -12.70 5.58 6.68
C PRO A 366 -11.18 5.45 6.69
N ALA A 367 -10.42 6.56 6.68
CA ALA A 367 -8.96 6.53 6.78
C ALA A 367 -8.46 6.03 8.15
N VAL A 368 -9.14 6.42 9.25
CA VAL A 368 -8.81 5.91 10.59
C VAL A 368 -9.20 4.43 10.69
N ARG A 369 -10.42 4.06 10.27
CA ARG A 369 -10.85 2.66 10.28
C ARG A 369 -9.92 1.75 9.48
N ARG A 370 -9.41 2.22 8.33
CA ARG A 370 -8.47 1.51 7.46
C ARG A 370 -7.19 1.15 8.22
N GLU A 371 -6.58 2.12 8.91
CA GLU A 371 -5.36 1.90 9.68
C GLU A 371 -5.57 0.93 10.86
N VAL A 372 -6.71 1.07 11.54
CA VAL A 372 -7.09 0.21 12.67
C VAL A 372 -7.32 -1.22 12.19
N VAL A 373 -8.10 -1.43 11.12
CA VAL A 373 -8.39 -2.78 10.62
C VAL A 373 -7.12 -3.46 10.08
N LEU A 374 -6.23 -2.73 9.40
CA LEU A 374 -4.93 -3.27 8.95
C LEU A 374 -4.09 -3.80 10.11
N SER A 375 -4.17 -3.16 11.28
CA SER A 375 -3.44 -3.58 12.48
C SER A 375 -3.93 -4.92 13.04
N LEU A 376 -5.05 -5.46 12.55
CA LEU A 376 -5.54 -6.82 12.86
C LEU A 376 -4.94 -7.91 11.97
N ARG A 377 -4.17 -7.56 10.93
CA ARG A 377 -3.64 -8.53 9.96
C ARG A 377 -2.94 -9.72 10.62
N ASP A 378 -2.09 -9.42 11.60
CA ASP A 378 -1.26 -10.41 12.30
C ASP A 378 -1.93 -11.02 13.54
N ALA A 379 -3.15 -10.62 13.88
CA ALA A 379 -3.92 -11.26 14.93
C ALA A 379 -4.40 -12.66 14.48
N ASN A 380 -4.62 -13.58 15.43
CA ASN A 380 -5.09 -14.91 15.06
C ASN A 380 -6.52 -14.87 14.47
N PRO A 381 -6.91 -15.86 13.64
CA PRO A 381 -8.20 -15.87 12.94
C PRO A 381 -9.42 -15.60 13.82
N GLN A 382 -9.48 -16.21 15.01
CA GLN A 382 -10.61 -16.08 15.92
C GLN A 382 -10.69 -14.67 16.54
N GLN A 383 -9.55 -14.10 16.92
CA GLN A 383 -9.45 -12.75 17.49
C GLN A 383 -9.84 -11.67 16.48
N LYS A 384 -9.39 -11.78 15.22
CA LYS A 384 -9.69 -10.76 14.20
C LYS A 384 -11.13 -10.85 13.69
N ALA A 385 -11.74 -12.02 13.69
CA ALA A 385 -12.99 -12.25 12.96
C ALA A 385 -14.13 -11.30 13.36
N THR A 386 -14.41 -11.16 14.65
CA THR A 386 -15.45 -10.24 15.15
C THR A 386 -15.19 -8.80 14.71
N SER A 387 -13.93 -8.37 14.80
CA SER A 387 -13.56 -6.99 14.55
C SER A 387 -13.59 -6.65 13.06
N VAL A 388 -13.00 -7.52 12.24
CA VAL A 388 -12.94 -7.33 10.78
C VAL A 388 -14.33 -7.44 10.15
N SER A 389 -15.19 -8.38 10.56
CA SER A 389 -16.57 -8.46 10.04
C SER A 389 -17.38 -7.19 10.31
N TYR A 390 -17.17 -6.54 11.46
CA TYR A 390 -17.81 -5.26 11.75
C TYR A 390 -17.29 -4.14 10.85
N PHE A 391 -15.96 -4.02 10.67
CA PHE A 391 -15.38 -3.04 9.77
C PHE A 391 -15.86 -3.23 8.32
N LEU A 392 -15.92 -4.49 7.86
CA LEU A 392 -16.46 -4.83 6.54
C LEU A 392 -17.92 -4.43 6.35
N ARG A 393 -18.76 -4.48 7.40
CA ARG A 393 -20.14 -3.98 7.35
C ARG A 393 -20.21 -2.48 7.00
N ARG A 394 -19.12 -1.74 7.25
CA ARG A 394 -18.99 -0.30 6.97
C ARG A 394 -18.25 -0.01 5.65
N CYS A 395 -17.92 -1.03 4.86
CA CYS A 395 -17.34 -0.84 3.54
C CYS A 395 -18.34 -0.20 2.58
N SER A 396 -17.88 0.79 1.82
CA SER A 396 -18.57 1.29 0.63
C SER A 396 -18.05 0.57 -0.61
N ALA A 397 -18.92 0.33 -1.58
CA ALA A 397 -18.53 -0.19 -2.88
C ALA A 397 -17.60 0.77 -3.67
N SER A 398 -17.57 2.05 -3.28
CA SER A 398 -16.75 3.11 -3.89
C SER A 398 -15.41 3.36 -3.17
N ASP A 399 -15.05 2.55 -2.17
CA ASP A 399 -13.80 2.68 -1.42
C ASP A 399 -12.94 1.40 -1.51
N PRO A 400 -12.28 1.16 -2.66
CA PRO A 400 -11.51 -0.06 -2.89
C PRO A 400 -10.29 -0.16 -1.95
N THR A 401 -9.70 0.96 -1.53
CA THR A 401 -8.59 0.96 -0.57
C THR A 401 -9.04 0.47 0.81
N TYR A 402 -10.25 0.84 1.26
CA TYR A 402 -10.78 0.35 2.53
C TYR A 402 -11.12 -1.13 2.47
N LEU A 403 -11.70 -1.56 1.34
CA LEU A 403 -11.94 -2.98 1.07
C LEU A 403 -10.63 -3.78 1.07
N GLU A 404 -9.57 -3.27 0.46
CA GLU A 404 -8.27 -3.92 0.45
C GLU A 404 -7.67 -4.03 1.86
N ALA A 405 -7.76 -2.96 2.66
CA ALA A 405 -7.34 -2.98 4.06
C ALA A 405 -8.05 -4.07 4.87
N CYS A 406 -9.37 -4.18 4.72
CA CYS A 406 -10.15 -5.24 5.36
C CYS A 406 -9.81 -6.63 4.78
N GLY A 407 -9.52 -6.71 3.48
CA GLY A 407 -9.10 -7.92 2.79
C GLY A 407 -7.78 -8.47 3.33
N LEU A 408 -6.76 -7.61 3.47
CA LEU A 408 -5.48 -7.96 4.13
C LEU A 408 -5.70 -8.39 5.57
N ALA A 409 -6.55 -7.68 6.31
CA ALA A 409 -6.90 -8.05 7.68
C ALA A 409 -7.63 -9.40 7.77
N SER A 410 -8.28 -9.85 6.69
CA SER A 410 -9.05 -11.10 6.64
C SER A 410 -8.21 -12.32 6.27
N GLU A 411 -6.96 -12.14 5.85
CA GLU A 411 -6.08 -13.24 5.42
C GLU A 411 -6.03 -14.37 6.45
N GLY A 412 -6.33 -15.60 6.02
CA GLY A 412 -6.37 -16.80 6.85
C GLY A 412 -7.62 -16.96 7.73
N ALA A 413 -8.63 -16.11 7.54
CA ALA A 413 -9.89 -16.12 8.29
C ALA A 413 -11.11 -15.79 7.40
N GLU A 414 -10.98 -15.91 6.08
CA GLU A 414 -11.93 -15.40 5.09
C GLU A 414 -13.33 -16.02 5.26
N ASP A 415 -13.43 -17.34 5.39
CA ASP A 415 -14.71 -18.05 5.57
C ASP A 415 -15.41 -17.66 6.88
N LEU A 416 -14.64 -17.57 7.97
CA LEU A 416 -15.15 -17.20 9.29
C LEU A 416 -15.68 -15.76 9.29
N ILE A 417 -14.90 -14.84 8.71
CA ILE A 417 -15.24 -13.42 8.63
C ILE A 417 -16.45 -13.19 7.74
N TRP A 418 -16.49 -13.83 6.57
CA TRP A 418 -17.60 -13.68 5.62
C TRP A 418 -18.91 -14.22 6.19
N SER A 419 -18.89 -15.41 6.81
CA SER A 419 -20.07 -16.01 7.44
C SER A 419 -20.63 -15.12 8.57
N ARG A 420 -19.74 -14.54 9.38
CA ARG A 420 -20.11 -13.57 10.42
C ARG A 420 -20.68 -12.30 9.83
N LEU A 421 -20.02 -11.73 8.81
CA LEU A 421 -20.49 -10.52 8.13
C LEU A 421 -21.88 -10.74 7.52
N LYS A 422 -22.09 -11.86 6.83
CA LYS A 422 -23.37 -12.23 6.23
C LYS A 422 -24.51 -12.20 7.27
N THR A 423 -24.25 -12.76 8.45
CA THR A 423 -25.18 -12.73 9.59
C THR A 423 -25.37 -11.31 10.13
N LEU A 424 -24.27 -10.59 10.40
CA LEU A 424 -24.26 -9.22 10.95
C LEU A 424 -24.95 -8.19 10.03
N ALA A 425 -24.93 -8.42 8.72
CA ALA A 425 -25.54 -7.57 7.71
C ALA A 425 -26.97 -8.02 7.33
N GLY A 426 -27.47 -9.12 7.90
CA GLY A 426 -28.80 -9.65 7.58
C GLY A 426 -28.95 -10.16 6.14
N VAL A 427 -27.84 -10.54 5.49
CA VAL A 427 -27.84 -10.99 4.09
C VAL A 427 -28.19 -12.47 4.04
N SER A 428 -29.44 -12.80 3.71
CA SER A 428 -29.92 -14.19 3.62
C SER A 428 -30.16 -14.67 2.19
N VAL A 429 -30.56 -13.76 1.29
CA VAL A 429 -30.94 -14.08 -0.09
C VAL A 429 -29.77 -13.79 -1.04
N ALA A 430 -29.28 -14.82 -1.75
CA ALA A 430 -28.13 -14.73 -2.65
C ALA A 430 -28.30 -13.70 -3.78
N LEU A 431 -29.52 -13.51 -4.27
CA LEU A 431 -29.81 -12.63 -5.40
C LEU A 431 -29.94 -11.15 -4.99
N GLU A 432 -30.13 -10.86 -3.70
CA GLU A 432 -30.40 -9.51 -3.19
C GLU A 432 -29.17 -8.85 -2.53
N TRP A 433 -27.96 -9.35 -2.84
CA TRP A 433 -26.75 -8.78 -2.26
C TRP A 433 -26.59 -7.31 -2.61
N PRO A 434 -26.38 -6.44 -1.60
CA PRO A 434 -25.89 -5.09 -1.85
C PRO A 434 -24.55 -5.14 -2.61
N GLU A 435 -24.29 -4.13 -3.45
CA GLU A 435 -23.06 -4.04 -4.24
C GLU A 435 -21.79 -4.18 -3.38
N ALA A 436 -21.77 -3.53 -2.21
CA ALA A 436 -20.66 -3.64 -1.26
C ALA A 436 -20.44 -5.09 -0.79
N PHE A 437 -21.50 -5.85 -0.51
CA PHE A 437 -21.38 -7.25 -0.09
C PHE A 437 -20.87 -8.15 -1.22
N ALA A 438 -21.27 -7.88 -2.46
CA ALA A 438 -20.73 -8.58 -3.64
C ALA A 438 -19.22 -8.30 -3.80
N LYS A 439 -18.77 -7.05 -3.67
CA LYS A 439 -17.34 -6.68 -3.73
C LYS A 439 -16.53 -7.26 -2.56
N ILE A 440 -17.11 -7.32 -1.36
CA ILE A 440 -16.49 -8.00 -0.21
C ILE A 440 -16.31 -9.49 -0.52
N THR A 441 -17.35 -10.14 -1.04
CA THR A 441 -17.27 -11.55 -1.42
C THR A 441 -16.22 -11.77 -2.50
N TRP A 442 -16.12 -10.88 -3.48
CA TRP A 442 -15.07 -10.88 -4.51
C TRP A 442 -13.65 -10.72 -3.93
N ARG A 443 -13.46 -9.83 -2.93
CA ARG A 443 -12.14 -9.65 -2.30
C ARG A 443 -11.76 -10.79 -1.35
N LEU A 444 -12.72 -11.41 -0.66
CA LEU A 444 -12.43 -12.47 0.32
C LEU A 444 -12.40 -13.86 -0.31
N ARG A 445 -13.20 -14.10 -1.35
CA ARG A 445 -13.34 -15.39 -2.06
C ARG A 445 -13.54 -16.59 -1.11
N PRO A 446 -14.45 -16.49 -0.13
CA PRO A 446 -14.66 -17.55 0.85
C PRO A 446 -15.24 -18.79 0.16
N THR A 447 -14.78 -19.98 0.54
CA THR A 447 -15.29 -21.26 0.03
C THR A 447 -16.79 -21.41 0.35
N THR A 448 -17.22 -20.86 1.50
CA THR A 448 -18.61 -20.84 1.94
C THR A 448 -19.56 -20.03 1.04
N ALA A 449 -19.06 -19.19 0.13
CA ALA A 449 -19.88 -18.43 -0.81
C ALA A 449 -20.13 -19.14 -2.16
N ILE A 450 -19.48 -20.29 -2.44
CA ILE A 450 -19.55 -20.95 -3.75
C ILE A 450 -20.99 -21.20 -4.21
N LEU A 451 -21.86 -21.70 -3.30
CA LEU A 451 -23.26 -21.97 -3.63
C LEU A 451 -24.07 -20.71 -3.92
N ASP A 452 -23.81 -19.61 -3.20
CA ASP A 452 -24.50 -18.34 -3.45
C ASP A 452 -24.02 -17.71 -4.77
N LEU A 453 -22.72 -17.77 -5.05
CA LEU A 453 -22.12 -17.30 -6.31
C LEU A 453 -22.65 -18.09 -7.51
N ARG A 454 -22.80 -19.42 -7.38
CA ARG A 454 -23.45 -20.26 -8.38
C ARG A 454 -24.88 -19.78 -8.69
N LYS A 455 -25.70 -19.57 -7.65
CA LYS A 455 -27.07 -19.05 -7.81
C LYS A 455 -27.08 -17.70 -8.52
N ARG A 456 -26.17 -16.79 -8.14
CA ARG A 456 -26.05 -15.47 -8.77
C ARG A 456 -25.67 -15.56 -10.23
N ALA A 457 -24.66 -16.34 -10.59
CA ALA A 457 -24.21 -16.49 -11.98
C ALA A 457 -25.30 -17.07 -12.90
N LEU A 458 -26.09 -18.02 -12.40
CA LEU A 458 -27.13 -18.72 -13.18
C LEU A 458 -28.47 -17.98 -13.24
N SER A 459 -28.73 -16.99 -12.37
CA SER A 459 -30.03 -16.30 -12.35
C SER A 459 -30.13 -15.22 -13.41
N GLU A 460 -31.09 -15.36 -14.33
CA GLU A 460 -31.44 -14.34 -15.32
C GLU A 460 -32.13 -13.10 -14.71
N SER A 461 -32.49 -13.16 -13.42
CA SER A 461 -33.02 -11.99 -12.68
C SER A 461 -31.97 -10.93 -12.36
N LEU A 462 -30.67 -11.24 -12.52
CA LEU A 462 -29.57 -10.33 -12.29
C LEU A 462 -29.03 -9.79 -13.62
N SER A 463 -28.44 -8.59 -13.59
CA SER A 463 -27.71 -8.06 -14.74
C SER A 463 -26.52 -8.92 -15.10
N ASP A 464 -26.12 -8.91 -16.37
CA ASP A 464 -24.95 -9.65 -16.83
C ASP A 464 -23.67 -9.25 -16.06
N ASP A 465 -23.49 -7.98 -15.71
CA ASP A 465 -22.36 -7.52 -14.90
C ASP A 465 -22.31 -8.17 -13.52
N ALA A 466 -23.48 -8.28 -12.84
CA ALA A 466 -23.55 -8.91 -11.52
C ALA A 466 -23.30 -10.43 -11.60
N ARG A 467 -23.72 -11.06 -12.69
CA ARG A 467 -23.49 -12.49 -12.97
C ARG A 467 -22.03 -12.75 -13.33
N ILE A 468 -21.42 -11.91 -14.15
CA ILE A 468 -20.00 -11.93 -14.52
C ILE A 468 -19.13 -11.72 -13.27
N THR A 469 -19.48 -10.77 -12.39
CA THR A 469 -18.78 -10.57 -11.11
C THR A 469 -18.79 -11.85 -10.25
N ALA A 470 -19.89 -12.60 -10.26
CA ALA A 470 -19.97 -13.88 -9.56
C ALA A 470 -19.07 -14.95 -10.20
N VAL A 471 -19.05 -15.05 -11.53
CA VAL A 471 -18.14 -15.92 -12.30
C VAL A 471 -16.69 -15.59 -11.99
N GLU A 472 -16.33 -14.32 -12.00
CA GLU A 472 -14.99 -13.85 -11.68
C GLU A 472 -14.60 -14.18 -10.25
N THR A 473 -15.49 -13.92 -9.28
CA THR A 473 -15.24 -14.26 -7.87
C THR A 473 -14.93 -15.75 -7.71
N LEU A 474 -15.69 -16.62 -8.37
CA LEU A 474 -15.44 -18.06 -8.43
C LEU A 474 -14.06 -18.33 -9.05
N ALA A 475 -13.75 -17.73 -10.20
CA ALA A 475 -12.50 -17.94 -10.92
C ALA A 475 -11.25 -17.71 -10.06
N PHE A 476 -11.26 -16.70 -9.17
CA PHE A 476 -10.13 -16.41 -8.28
C PHE A 476 -10.05 -17.29 -7.02
N SER A 477 -11.03 -18.17 -6.79
CA SER A 477 -10.98 -19.17 -5.72
C SER A 477 -10.49 -20.51 -6.26
N ARG A 478 -9.58 -21.17 -5.54
CA ARG A 478 -8.99 -22.44 -5.97
C ARG A 478 -9.64 -23.59 -5.18
N ASP A 479 -10.78 -24.07 -5.68
CA ASP A 479 -11.55 -25.17 -5.09
C ASP A 479 -12.07 -26.11 -6.20
N VAL A 480 -12.22 -27.41 -5.90
CA VAL A 480 -12.76 -28.39 -6.86
C VAL A 480 -14.22 -28.10 -7.21
N GLU A 481 -15.02 -27.62 -6.25
CA GLU A 481 -16.41 -27.23 -6.47
C GLU A 481 -16.53 -25.98 -7.33
N VAL A 482 -15.54 -25.07 -7.28
CA VAL A 482 -15.45 -23.92 -8.19
C VAL A 482 -15.31 -24.40 -9.63
N VAL A 483 -14.41 -25.36 -9.90
CA VAL A 483 -14.22 -25.89 -11.26
C VAL A 483 -15.52 -26.46 -11.82
N ARG A 484 -16.21 -27.30 -11.03
CA ARG A 484 -17.52 -27.88 -11.39
C ARG A 484 -18.56 -26.81 -11.67
N THR A 485 -18.63 -25.81 -10.79
CA THR A 485 -19.57 -24.69 -10.92
C THR A 485 -19.31 -23.86 -12.19
N LEU A 486 -18.05 -23.54 -12.48
CA LEU A 486 -17.69 -22.81 -13.70
C LEU A 486 -17.99 -23.62 -14.96
N ILE A 487 -17.80 -24.94 -14.95
CA ILE A 487 -18.15 -25.83 -16.07
C ILE A 487 -19.65 -25.80 -16.34
N GLU A 488 -20.47 -25.77 -15.28
CA GLU A 488 -21.93 -25.63 -15.42
C GLU A 488 -22.30 -24.27 -16.02
N ILE A 489 -21.77 -23.17 -15.46
CA ILE A 489 -22.05 -21.82 -15.95
C ILE A 489 -21.57 -21.65 -17.39
N ALA A 490 -20.43 -22.24 -17.74
CA ALA A 490 -19.90 -22.23 -19.10
C ALA A 490 -20.87 -22.80 -20.14
N LYS A 491 -21.83 -23.66 -19.77
CA LYS A 491 -22.79 -24.24 -20.71
C LYS A 491 -23.92 -23.29 -21.09
N ILE A 492 -24.16 -22.22 -20.32
CA ILE A 492 -25.23 -21.27 -20.64
C ILE A 492 -24.84 -20.39 -21.84
N LYS A 493 -25.84 -19.89 -22.56
CA LYS A 493 -25.65 -18.97 -23.70
C LYS A 493 -25.42 -17.54 -23.20
N GLY A 494 -24.85 -16.71 -24.07
CA GLY A 494 -24.64 -15.28 -23.79
C GLY A 494 -23.32 -14.96 -23.09
N PRO A 495 -23.14 -13.71 -22.63
CA PRO A 495 -21.86 -13.18 -22.16
C PRO A 495 -21.36 -13.90 -20.90
N VAL A 496 -22.25 -14.28 -19.97
CA VAL A 496 -21.87 -14.95 -18.73
C VAL A 496 -21.25 -16.33 -18.98
N GLY A 497 -21.85 -17.14 -19.84
CA GLY A 497 -21.27 -18.43 -20.21
C GLY A 497 -19.97 -18.31 -21.01
N LYS A 498 -19.87 -17.28 -21.88
CA LYS A 498 -18.61 -16.95 -22.59
C LYS A 498 -17.49 -16.61 -21.60
N GLU A 499 -17.80 -15.82 -20.58
CA GLU A 499 -16.82 -15.42 -19.57
C GLU A 499 -16.38 -16.60 -18.67
N ALA A 500 -17.31 -17.48 -18.28
CA ALA A 500 -16.95 -18.70 -17.55
C ALA A 500 -16.03 -19.62 -18.36
N ARG A 501 -16.30 -19.78 -19.67
CA ARG A 501 -15.40 -20.50 -20.59
C ARG A 501 -14.02 -19.85 -20.64
N ARG A 502 -13.95 -18.52 -20.83
CA ARG A 502 -12.68 -17.76 -20.87
C ARG A 502 -11.85 -18.03 -19.63
N TRP A 503 -12.44 -17.93 -18.44
CA TRP A 503 -11.75 -18.24 -17.19
C TRP A 503 -11.28 -19.69 -17.15
N LEU A 504 -12.12 -20.68 -17.45
CA LEU A 504 -11.69 -22.08 -17.45
C LEU A 504 -10.47 -22.33 -18.35
N PHE A 505 -10.49 -21.79 -19.57
CA PHE A 505 -9.35 -21.88 -20.49
C PHE A 505 -8.11 -21.21 -19.93
N HIS A 506 -8.21 -19.93 -19.55
CA HIS A 506 -7.10 -19.16 -18.98
C HIS A 506 -6.47 -19.86 -17.78
N LEU A 507 -7.32 -20.33 -16.85
CA LEU A 507 -6.87 -20.93 -15.61
C LEU A 507 -6.27 -22.30 -15.81
N SER A 508 -6.77 -23.09 -16.76
CA SER A 508 -6.19 -24.38 -17.13
C SER A 508 -4.74 -24.27 -17.64
N GLY A 509 -4.38 -23.15 -18.27
CA GLY A 509 -3.00 -22.88 -18.71
C GLY A 509 -2.13 -22.16 -17.68
N THR A 510 -2.71 -21.66 -16.58
CA THR A 510 -2.01 -20.79 -15.63
C THR A 510 -2.04 -21.33 -14.21
N ARG A 511 -2.90 -20.79 -13.33
CA ARG A 511 -2.92 -21.14 -11.91
C ARG A 511 -3.53 -22.51 -11.62
N TRP A 512 -4.20 -23.17 -12.56
CA TRP A 512 -4.77 -24.52 -12.41
C TRP A 512 -4.14 -25.54 -13.36
N SER A 513 -2.95 -25.25 -13.88
CA SER A 513 -2.24 -26.14 -14.82
C SER A 513 -1.99 -27.54 -14.25
N ASP A 514 -1.77 -27.64 -12.94
CA ASP A 514 -1.57 -28.91 -12.25
C ASP A 514 -2.86 -29.75 -12.10
N LEU A 515 -4.05 -29.15 -12.31
CA LEU A 515 -5.32 -29.89 -12.29
C LEU A 515 -5.60 -30.62 -13.61
N ASN A 516 -4.82 -30.37 -14.67
CA ASN A 516 -4.97 -30.95 -16.00
C ASN A 516 -6.45 -30.94 -16.47
N LEU A 517 -7.06 -29.75 -16.54
CA LEU A 517 -8.50 -29.63 -16.78
C LEU A 517 -8.94 -29.95 -18.21
N ILE A 518 -8.02 -30.00 -19.18
CA ILE A 518 -8.35 -30.15 -20.60
C ILE A 518 -9.23 -31.38 -20.92
N PRO A 519 -8.94 -32.60 -20.42
CA PRO A 519 -9.79 -33.76 -20.65
C PRO A 519 -11.20 -33.57 -20.09
N LEU A 520 -11.32 -32.95 -18.91
CA LEU A 520 -12.61 -32.65 -18.28
C LEU A 520 -13.42 -31.63 -19.10
N LEU A 521 -12.76 -30.60 -19.62
CA LEU A 521 -13.41 -29.60 -20.47
C LEU A 521 -13.86 -30.19 -21.81
N LYS A 522 -13.07 -31.09 -22.42
CA LYS A 522 -13.46 -31.85 -23.63
C LYS A 522 -14.68 -32.75 -23.34
N ALA A 523 -14.68 -33.48 -22.22
CA ALA A 523 -15.79 -34.34 -21.81
C ALA A 523 -17.11 -33.58 -21.59
N HIS A 524 -17.03 -32.29 -21.25
CA HIS A 524 -18.19 -31.42 -21.08
C HIS A 524 -18.54 -30.56 -22.30
N GLY A 525 -17.88 -30.79 -23.44
CA GLY A 525 -18.14 -30.05 -24.68
C GLY A 525 -17.81 -28.56 -24.60
N ILE A 526 -16.89 -28.18 -23.71
CA ILE A 526 -16.44 -26.78 -23.55
C ILE A 526 -15.30 -26.45 -24.52
N VAL A 527 -14.42 -27.42 -24.77
CA VAL A 527 -13.39 -27.35 -25.82
C VAL A 527 -13.81 -28.28 -26.96
N GLU A 528 -13.56 -27.87 -28.19
CA GLU A 528 -13.72 -28.77 -29.34
C GLU A 528 -12.83 -30.02 -29.19
N GLN A 529 -13.35 -31.18 -29.57
CA GLN A 529 -12.52 -32.37 -29.73
C GLN A 529 -11.69 -32.16 -30.99
N GLU A 530 -10.36 -32.11 -30.85
CA GLU A 530 -9.47 -32.27 -32.01
C GLU A 530 -9.76 -33.65 -32.60
N ASN A 531 -10.25 -33.66 -33.85
CA ASN A 531 -10.33 -34.86 -34.68
C ASN A 531 -8.94 -35.24 -35.20
#